data_AF-A0A354ZGS2-F1
#
_entry.id   AF-A0A354ZGS2-F1
#
_cell.length_a   1.000
_cell.length_b   1.000
_cell.length_c   1.000
_cell.angle_alpha   90.00
_cell.angle_beta   90.00
_cell.angle_gamma   90.00
#
_symmetry.space_group_name_H-M   'P 1'
#
loop_
_entity.id
_entity.type
_entity.pdbx_description
1 polymer ?
#
loop_
_entity_poly.entity_id
_entity_poly.type
_entity_poly.pdbx_seq_one_letter_code
_entity_poly.pdbx_strand_id
1 'polypeptide(L)'
;MDVVPADQEGWEYPPFSGAIADGYVWGRGALDMKFGLITILEAVGEMLEAGFTPSRDIYIISTCDEEAGDKGGIRPLLGAIRP
;
A
#
# COMPACT_ATOMS: atom_id res chain seq x y z
N MET A 1 2.86 -4.46 3.59
CA MET A 1 3.16 -4.12 2.19
C MET A 1 4.65 -3.93 2.01
N ASP A 2 5.22 -4.82 1.23
CA ASP A 2 6.61 -4.79 0.79
C ASP A 2 6.82 -3.80 -0.37
N VAL A 3 8.08 -3.62 -0.73
CA VAL A 3 8.59 -2.82 -1.84
C VAL A 3 9.89 -3.50 -2.29
N VAL A 4 10.27 -3.36 -3.57
CA VAL A 4 11.63 -3.78 -3.98
C VAL A 4 12.73 -3.02 -3.22
N PRO A 5 13.95 -3.58 -3.10
CA PRO A 5 15.09 -2.89 -2.53
C PRO A 5 15.38 -1.53 -3.18
N ALA A 6 15.99 -0.64 -2.41
CA ALA A 6 16.48 0.64 -2.90
C ALA A 6 17.75 1.04 -2.15
N ASP A 7 18.83 1.20 -2.89
CA ASP A 7 20.07 1.80 -2.40
C ASP A 7 20.00 3.32 -2.49
N GLN A 8 20.88 4.02 -1.78
CA GLN A 8 20.92 5.49 -1.81
C GLN A 8 21.46 6.04 -3.14
N GLU A 9 22.24 5.26 -3.87
CA GLU A 9 22.80 5.67 -5.15
C GLU A 9 21.69 5.94 -6.19
N GLY A 10 21.80 7.08 -6.89
CA GLY A 10 20.83 7.50 -7.90
C GLY A 10 19.55 8.14 -7.34
N TRP A 11 19.40 8.24 -6.02
CA TRP A 11 18.28 8.94 -5.38
C TRP A 11 18.67 10.37 -5.00
N GLU A 12 17.83 11.33 -5.38
CA GLU A 12 17.97 12.74 -4.96
C GLU A 12 17.63 12.93 -3.47
N TYR A 13 16.66 12.16 -2.97
CA TYR A 13 16.25 12.10 -1.57
C TYR A 13 16.33 10.67 -1.06
N PRO A 14 16.72 10.41 0.22
CA PRO A 14 16.87 9.04 0.70
C PRO A 14 15.60 8.21 0.47
N PRO A 15 15.71 6.99 -0.08
CA PRO A 15 14.58 6.25 -0.64
C PRO A 15 13.48 5.92 0.37
N PHE A 16 13.81 5.86 1.66
CA PHE A 16 12.85 5.55 2.74
C PHE A 16 12.53 6.75 3.63
N SER A 17 12.89 7.97 3.22
CA SER A 17 12.64 9.20 3.99
C SER A 17 11.20 9.68 3.92
N GLY A 18 10.51 9.46 2.80
CA GLY A 18 9.21 10.07 2.55
C GLY A 18 9.30 11.59 2.37
N ALA A 19 10.42 12.09 1.87
CA ALA A 19 10.65 13.52 1.69
C ALA A 19 9.58 14.14 0.79
N ILE A 20 9.10 15.33 1.16
CA ILE A 20 8.21 16.14 0.33
C ILE A 20 9.04 17.27 -0.26
N ALA A 21 9.21 17.26 -1.58
CA ALA A 21 9.99 18.25 -2.30
C ALA A 21 9.45 18.46 -3.71
N ASP A 22 9.49 19.71 -4.17
CA ASP A 22 9.04 20.13 -5.51
C ASP A 22 7.59 19.75 -5.83
N GLY A 23 6.74 19.63 -4.80
CA GLY A 23 5.34 19.22 -4.93
C GLY A 23 5.13 17.71 -5.03
N TYR A 24 6.17 16.90 -4.82
CA TYR A 24 6.12 15.44 -4.88
C TYR A 24 6.53 14.79 -3.56
N VAL A 25 6.01 13.57 -3.32
CA VAL A 25 6.49 12.67 -2.27
C VAL A 25 7.56 11.76 -2.87
N TRP A 26 8.76 11.81 -2.33
CA TRP A 26 9.90 11.00 -2.75
C TRP A 26 10.07 9.81 -1.83
N GLY A 27 9.98 8.61 -2.40
CA GLY A 27 10.34 7.39 -1.69
C GLY A 27 10.06 6.11 -2.46
N ARG A 28 10.87 5.08 -2.20
CA ARG A 28 10.60 3.70 -2.61
C ARG A 28 9.31 3.24 -1.93
N GLY A 29 8.36 2.85 -2.76
CA GLY A 29 7.02 2.50 -2.31
C GLY A 29 5.99 3.60 -2.50
N ALA A 30 6.40 4.84 -2.79
CA ALA A 30 5.48 5.96 -2.92
C ALA A 30 4.44 5.66 -4.00
N LEU A 31 4.87 5.33 -5.23
CA LEU A 31 3.95 4.94 -6.30
C LEU A 31 3.52 3.48 -6.21
N ASP A 32 4.45 2.57 -5.95
CA ASP A 32 4.22 1.13 -5.96
C ASP A 32 4.40 0.49 -4.57
N MET A 33 3.34 0.25 -3.81
CA MET A 33 1.96 0.72 -4.07
C MET A 33 1.35 1.43 -2.84
N LYS A 34 2.18 2.06 -2.01
CA LYS A 34 1.74 2.67 -0.75
C LYS A 34 0.80 3.84 -0.98
N PHE A 35 0.97 4.62 -2.05
CA PHE A 35 0.00 5.67 -2.42
C PHE A 35 -1.39 5.07 -2.69
N GLY A 36 -1.47 3.97 -3.42
CA GLY A 36 -2.75 3.30 -3.68
C GLY A 36 -3.42 2.84 -2.39
N LEU A 37 -2.66 2.22 -1.48
CA LEU A 37 -3.18 1.77 -0.19
C LEU A 37 -3.69 2.93 0.67
N ILE A 38 -2.89 4.00 0.83
CA ILE A 38 -3.31 5.14 1.66
C ILE A 38 -4.53 5.84 1.06
N THR A 39 -4.60 5.98 -0.28
CA THR A 39 -5.76 6.58 -0.95
C THR A 39 -7.05 5.81 -0.65
N ILE A 40 -6.99 4.48 -0.66
CA ILE A 40 -8.15 3.63 -0.30
C ILE A 40 -8.54 3.83 1.17
N LEU A 41 -7.56 3.87 2.08
CA LEU A 41 -7.81 4.03 3.51
C LEU A 41 -8.41 5.40 3.83
N GLU A 42 -7.87 6.47 3.27
CA GLU A 42 -8.39 7.84 3.44
C GLU A 42 -9.81 7.96 2.88
N ALA A 43 -10.07 7.46 1.66
CA ALA A 43 -11.41 7.50 1.08
C ALA A 43 -12.43 6.74 1.94
N VAL A 44 -12.07 5.57 2.47
CA VAL A 44 -12.95 4.82 3.39
C VAL A 44 -13.15 5.60 4.70
N GLY A 45 -12.10 6.23 5.24
CA GLY A 45 -12.18 7.09 6.41
C GLY A 45 -13.17 8.25 6.21
N GLU A 46 -13.01 9.01 5.13
CA GLU A 46 -13.89 10.14 4.78
C GLU A 46 -15.35 9.69 4.61
N MET A 47 -15.58 8.55 3.96
CA MET A 47 -16.93 7.99 3.80
C MET A 47 -17.57 7.66 5.16
N LEU A 48 -16.81 7.03 6.07
CA LEU A 48 -17.29 6.69 7.40
C LEU A 48 -17.59 7.95 8.23
N GLU A 49 -16.72 8.97 8.17
CA GLU A 49 -16.96 10.27 8.81
C GLU A 49 -18.19 10.98 8.28
N ALA A 50 -18.48 10.83 6.98
CA ALA A 50 -19.71 11.32 6.34
C ALA A 50 -20.97 10.49 6.68
N GLY A 51 -20.86 9.44 7.50
CA GLY A 51 -21.97 8.58 7.91
C GLY A 51 -22.41 7.56 6.86
N PHE A 52 -21.59 7.32 5.83
CA PHE A 52 -21.88 6.28 4.85
C PHE A 52 -21.83 4.90 5.49
N THR A 53 -22.86 4.09 5.24
CA THR A 53 -22.90 2.68 5.65
C THR A 53 -23.00 1.81 4.40
N PRO A 54 -21.99 0.98 4.09
CA PRO A 54 -22.05 0.12 2.92
C PRO A 54 -23.09 -0.99 3.12
N SER A 55 -23.73 -1.41 2.04
CA SER A 55 -24.72 -2.51 2.07
C SER A 55 -24.09 -3.90 2.25
N ARG A 56 -22.76 -3.97 2.20
CA ARG A 56 -21.93 -5.18 2.34
C ARG A 56 -20.66 -4.82 3.09
N ASP A 57 -20.07 -5.81 3.75
CA ASP A 57 -18.76 -5.66 4.35
C ASP A 57 -17.70 -5.32 3.28
N ILE A 58 -16.81 -4.41 3.62
CA ILE A 58 -15.64 -4.07 2.82
C ILE A 58 -14.42 -4.58 3.57
N TYR A 59 -13.68 -5.51 2.96
CA TYR A 59 -12.42 -6.03 3.51
C TYR A 59 -11.26 -5.43 2.72
N ILE A 60 -10.39 -4.70 3.40
CA ILE A 60 -9.14 -4.18 2.83
C ILE A 60 -8.02 -5.13 3.23
N ILE A 61 -7.38 -5.74 2.24
CA ILE A 61 -6.32 -6.73 2.46
C ILE A 61 -5.02 -6.14 1.92
N SER A 62 -4.03 -6.01 2.80
CA SER A 62 -2.65 -5.71 2.42
C SER A 62 -1.75 -6.89 2.76
N THR A 63 -1.03 -7.38 1.76
CA THR A 63 -0.08 -8.48 1.90
C THR A 63 1.37 -7.97 1.99
N CYS A 64 2.28 -8.92 2.21
CA CYS A 64 3.69 -8.78 1.92
C CYS A 64 4.08 -9.81 0.84
N ASP A 65 5.31 -9.73 0.34
CA ASP A 65 5.91 -10.68 -0.60
C ASP A 65 5.43 -10.57 -2.05
N GLU A 66 4.65 -9.54 -2.41
CA GLU A 66 4.16 -9.35 -3.80
C GLU A 66 5.33 -9.18 -4.76
N GLU A 67 6.31 -8.35 -4.38
CA GLU A 67 7.51 -8.02 -5.15
C GLU A 67 8.47 -9.22 -5.26
N ALA A 68 8.24 -10.26 -4.45
CA ALA A 68 9.00 -11.51 -4.40
C ALA A 68 8.22 -12.73 -4.92
N GLY A 69 7.02 -12.53 -5.47
CA GLY A 69 6.23 -13.56 -6.17
C GLY A 69 5.14 -14.24 -5.33
N ASP A 70 4.76 -13.65 -4.20
CA ASP A 70 3.60 -13.97 -3.36
C ASP A 70 3.61 -15.34 -2.69
N LYS A 71 4.77 -15.99 -2.52
CA LYS A 71 4.82 -17.31 -1.88
C LYS A 71 4.41 -17.24 -0.41
N GLY A 72 4.82 -16.18 0.28
CA GLY A 72 4.40 -15.84 1.64
C GLY A 72 3.26 -14.82 1.73
N GLY A 73 2.77 -14.34 0.59
CA GLY A 73 1.81 -13.24 0.46
C GLY A 73 0.38 -13.67 0.21
N ILE A 74 -0.19 -13.23 -0.92
CA ILE A 74 -1.61 -13.45 -1.23
C ILE A 74 -1.95 -14.93 -1.48
N ARG A 75 -1.00 -15.74 -1.98
CA ARG A 75 -1.26 -17.15 -2.33
C ARG A 75 -1.73 -18.01 -1.14
N PRO A 76 -1.01 -18.06 0.01
CA PRO A 76 -1.49 -18.80 1.17
C PRO A 76 -2.81 -18.23 1.72
N LEU A 77 -2.99 -16.91 1.68
CA LEU A 77 -4.22 -16.26 2.14
C LEU A 77 -5.45 -16.69 1.33
N LEU A 78 -5.34 -16.72 0.00
CA LEU A 78 -6.41 -17.21 -0.88
C LEU A 78 -6.72 -18.71 -0.66
N GLY A 79 -5.76 -19.49 -0.17
CA GLY A 79 -6.00 -20.87 0.25
C GLY A 79 -6.82 -20.97 1.53
N ALA A 80 -6.67 -20.01 2.45
CA ALA A 80 -7.34 -19.99 3.75
C ALA A 80 -8.73 -19.33 3.73
N ILE A 81 -8.98 -18.40 2.79
CA ILE A 81 -10.25 -17.64 2.67
C ILE A 81 -11.26 -18.33 1.74
N ARG A 82 -10.93 -19.46 1.12
CA ARG A 82 -11.92 -20.22 0.33
C ARG A 82 -13.03 -20.74 1.26
N PRO A 83 -14.32 -20.48 0.95
CA PRO A 83 -15.44 -21.03 1.68
C PRO A 83 -15.52 -22.56 1.57
#